data_AF-A0A146B2Q7-F1
#
_entry.id   AF-A0A146B2Q7-F1
#
_cell.length_a   1.000
_cell.length_b   1.000
_cell.length_c   1.000
_cell.angle_alpha   90.00
_cell.angle_beta   90.00
_cell.angle_gamma   90.00
#
_symmetry.space_group_name_H-M   'P 1'
#
loop_
_entity.id
_entity.type
_entity.pdbx_description
1 polymer ?
#
loop_
_entity_poly.entity_id
_entity_poly.type
_entity_poly.pdbx_seq_one_letter_code
_entity_poly.pdbx_strand_id
1 'polypeptide(L)'
;CILFDNQAKTYRIVPVSDSKFVDLNRFRIMGYARASDNGIMTPAPELRIPRPPNAWIIYRSHKSKEIRKKVPHVTAGYISTLVSQMWKEESCAIRLLYNDKAIEAQKLHKAMYPNY
;
A
#
# COMPACT_ATOMS: atom_id res chain seq x y z
N CYS A 1 15.87 4.84 16.38
CA CYS A 1 16.40 6.08 16.98
C CYS A 1 15.92 7.30 16.18
N ILE A 2 15.53 8.36 16.89
CA ILE A 2 15.23 9.66 16.30
C ILE A 2 16.52 10.48 16.37
N LEU A 3 17.04 10.86 15.21
CA LEU A 3 18.23 11.66 15.05
C LEU A 3 17.87 13.06 14.56
N PHE A 4 18.53 14.08 15.09
CA PHE A 4 18.49 15.43 14.54
C PHE A 4 19.76 15.69 13.74
N ASP A 5 19.61 16.03 12.46
CA ASP A 5 20.72 16.45 11.59
C ASP A 5 20.99 17.95 11.83
N ASN A 6 22.15 18.27 12.41
CA ASN A 6 22.52 19.65 12.71
C ASN A 6 22.78 20.50 11.46
N GLN A 7 23.16 19.87 10.35
CA GLN A 7 23.48 20.52 9.09
C GLN A 7 22.21 20.81 8.29
N ALA A 8 21.31 19.82 8.19
CA ALA A 8 20.05 19.95 7.47
C ALA A 8 18.93 20.58 8.30
N LYS A 9 19.09 20.70 9.63
CA LYS A 9 18.04 21.14 10.58
C LYS A 9 16.76 20.31 10.48
N THR A 10 16.90 19.00 10.22
CA THR A 10 15.79 18.06 10.02
C THR A 10 15.93 16.82 10.89
N TYR A 11 14.80 16.19 11.21
CA TYR A 11 14.76 14.92 11.94
C TYR A 11 14.82 13.73 10.98
N ARG A 12 15.54 12.68 11.37
CA ARG A 12 15.62 11.39 10.66
C ARG A 12 15.31 10.25 11.61
N ILE A 13 14.56 9.26 11.12
CA ILE A 13 14.27 8.03 11.86
C ILE A 13 15.16 6.93 11.28
N VAL A 14 16.00 6.33 12.11
CA VAL A 14 16.85 5.19 11.74
C VAL A 14 16.57 4.00 12.64
N PRO A 15 16.74 2.75 12.17
CA PRO A 15 16.72 1.57 13.02
C PRO A 15 17.71 1.71 14.18
N VAL A 16 17.38 1.16 15.35
CA VAL A 16 18.26 1.20 16.54
C VAL A 16 19.55 0.40 16.30
N SER A 17 19.49 -0.63 15.46
CA SER A 17 20.64 -1.43 15.02
C SER A 17 21.71 -0.57 14.34
N ASP A 18 21.28 0.40 13.54
CA ASP A 18 22.15 1.24 12.72
C ASP A 18 22.63 2.47 13.48
N SER A 19 22.11 2.74 14.69
CA SER A 19 22.49 3.93 15.44
C SER A 19 23.93 3.92 15.97
N LYS A 20 24.61 2.76 15.90
CA LYS A 20 26.03 2.62 16.25
C LYS A 20 26.98 3.17 15.18
N PHE A 21 26.50 3.36 13.95
CA PHE A 21 27.29 3.84 12.80
C PHE A 21 27.05 5.31 12.46
N VAL A 22 26.37 6.04 13.34
CA VAL A 22 25.97 7.42 13.09
C VAL A 22 27.08 8.35 13.59
N ASP A 23 27.56 9.23 12.70
CA ASP A 23 28.51 10.29 13.07
C ASP A 23 27.87 11.27 14.07
N LEU A 24 28.33 11.20 15.33
CA LEU A 24 27.83 12.00 16.45
C LEU A 24 28.18 13.48 16.36
N ASN A 25 29.12 13.88 15.48
CA ASN A 25 29.40 15.29 15.22
C ASN A 25 28.29 15.94 14.37
N ARG A 26 27.72 15.16 13.45
CA ARG A 26 26.67 15.63 12.52
C ARG A 26 25.26 15.40 13.08
N PHE A 27 25.03 14.26 13.70
CA PHE A 27 23.71 13.84 14.15
C PHE A 27 23.64 13.77 15.66
N ARG A 28 22.68 14.50 16.24
CA ARG A 28 22.35 14.42 17.65
C ARG A 28 21.24 13.40 17.88
N ILE A 29 21.46 12.43 18.75
CA ILE A 29 20.40 11.51 19.16
C ILE A 29 19.42 12.27 20.05
N MET A 30 18.18 12.45 19.58
CA MET A 30 17.12 13.14 20.32
C MET A 30 16.30 12.18 21.19
N GLY A 31 16.28 10.90 20.81
CA GLY A 31 15.60 9.88 21.59
C GLY A 31 15.46 8.57 20.84
N TYR A 32 14.91 7.58 21.53
CA TYR A 32 14.56 6.30 20.94
C TYR A 32 13.05 6.31 20.72
N ALA A 33 12.62 6.17 19.47
CA ALA A 33 11.23 5.86 19.19
C ALA A 33 10.96 4.47 19.77
N ARG A 34 10.30 4.41 20.92
CA ARG A 34 9.68 3.18 21.38
C ARG A 34 8.51 2.92 20.46
N ALA A 35 8.55 1.82 19.70
CA ALA A 35 7.30 1.18 19.36
C ALA A 35 6.61 0.90 20.71
N SER A 36 5.35 1.30 20.85
CA SER A 36 4.55 0.88 21.99
C SER A 36 4.37 -0.64 21.87
N ASP A 37 5.36 -1.38 22.35
CA ASP A 37 5.21 -2.79 22.70
C ASP A 37 4.54 -2.85 24.07
N ASN A 38 3.35 -2.25 24.15
CA ASN A 38 2.38 -2.74 25.10
C ASN A 38 2.11 -4.14 24.58
N GLY A 39 2.53 -5.17 25.32
CA GLY A 39 2.37 -6.60 25.02
C GLY A 39 0.91 -7.07 24.90
N ILE A 40 0.03 -6.25 24.34
CA ILE A 40 -1.09 -6.69 23.53
C ILE A 40 -0.46 -7.49 22.38
N MET A 41 -0.31 -8.79 22.57
CA MET A 41 -0.42 -9.73 21.46
C MET A 41 -1.62 -9.25 20.65
N THR A 42 -1.36 -8.62 19.50
CA THR A 42 -2.42 -8.37 18.53
C THR A 42 -3.06 -9.74 18.32
N PRO A 43 -4.33 -9.95 18.70
CA PRO A 43 -4.99 -11.19 18.35
C PRO A 43 -4.81 -11.33 16.86
N ALA A 44 -4.39 -12.51 16.42
CA ALA A 44 -4.23 -12.82 14.99
C ALA A 44 -5.42 -12.18 14.26
N PRO A 45 -5.18 -11.39 13.20
CA PRO A 45 -6.22 -10.58 12.60
C PRO A 45 -7.42 -11.50 12.38
N GLU A 46 -8.55 -11.19 13.02
CA GLU A 46 -9.79 -11.92 12.79
C GLU A 46 -9.90 -12.11 11.28
N LEU A 47 -10.20 -13.35 10.84
CA LEU A 47 -10.27 -13.72 9.43
C LEU A 47 -11.40 -12.93 8.76
N ARG A 48 -11.14 -11.66 8.47
CA ARG A 48 -12.06 -10.74 7.83
C ARG A 48 -12.12 -11.15 6.39
N ILE A 49 -13.30 -11.66 6.01
CA ILE A 49 -13.58 -12.01 4.63
C ILE A 49 -13.39 -10.73 3.78
N PRO A 50 -12.45 -10.74 2.82
CA PRO A 50 -12.16 -9.56 2.01
C PRO A 50 -13.32 -9.27 1.07
N ARG A 51 -13.64 -7.99 0.89
CA ARG A 51 -14.71 -7.54 0.00
C ARG A 51 -14.46 -8.05 -1.44
N PRO A 52 -15.53 -8.42 -2.18
CA PRO A 52 -15.36 -8.74 -3.59
C PRO A 52 -14.84 -7.50 -4.35
N PRO A 53 -13.87 -7.67 -5.27
CA PRO A 53 -13.28 -6.55 -6.00
C PRO A 53 -14.29 -5.97 -6.99
N ASN A 54 -14.41 -4.64 -7.02
CA ASN A 54 -15.21 -3.93 -8.02
C ASN A 54 -14.46 -3.81 -9.37
N ALA A 55 -15.14 -3.29 -10.39
CA ALA A 55 -14.60 -3.19 -11.75
C ALA A 55 -13.27 -2.43 -11.81
N TRP A 56 -13.17 -1.31 -11.10
CA TRP A 56 -11.96 -0.49 -11.06
C TRP A 56 -10.79 -1.19 -10.36
N ILE A 57 -11.04 -1.93 -9.27
CA ILE A 57 -10.00 -2.71 -8.58
C ILE A 57 -9.43 -3.80 -9.50
N ILE A 58 -10.29 -4.50 -10.25
CA ILE A 58 -9.87 -5.51 -11.22
C ILE A 58 -9.04 -4.86 -12.35
N TYR A 59 -9.52 -3.75 -12.90
CA TYR A 59 -8.81 -2.99 -13.94
C TYR A 59 -7.45 -2.49 -13.47
N ARG A 60 -7.39 -1.84 -12.30
CA ARG A 60 -6.15 -1.32 -11.71
C ARG A 60 -5.17 -2.42 -11.42
N SER A 61 -5.62 -3.56 -10.90
CA SER A 61 -4.75 -4.72 -10.67
C SER A 61 -4.07 -5.17 -11.97
N HIS A 62 -4.83 -5.28 -13.06
CA HIS A 62 -4.30 -5.64 -14.37
C HIS A 62 -3.30 -4.58 -14.89
N LYS A 63 -3.70 -3.31 -14.97
CA LYS A 63 -2.82 -2.23 -15.47
C LYS A 63 -1.58 -2.03 -14.61
N SER A 64 -1.68 -2.21 -13.29
CA SER A 64 -0.52 -2.08 -12.39
C SER A 64 0.57 -3.11 -12.66
N LYS A 65 0.20 -4.33 -13.09
CA LYS A 65 1.17 -5.35 -13.52
C LYS A 65 1.88 -4.91 -14.80
N GLU A 66 1.14 -4.39 -15.76
CA GLU A 66 1.69 -3.89 -17.03
C GLU A 66 2.61 -2.68 -16.83
N ILE A 67 2.24 -1.75 -15.96
CA ILE A 67 3.04 -0.56 -15.66
C ILE A 67 4.34 -0.95 -14.93
N ARG A 68 4.27 -1.85 -13.94
CA ARG A 68 5.46 -2.31 -13.21
C ARG A 68 6.46 -3.08 -14.09
N LYS A 69 5.98 -3.76 -15.14
CA LYS A 69 6.87 -4.39 -16.14
C LYS A 69 7.64 -3.36 -16.96
N LYS A 70 7.00 -2.23 -17.30
CA LYS A 70 7.62 -1.16 -18.09
C LYS A 70 8.51 -0.23 -17.26
N VAL A 71 8.09 0.07 -16.04
CA VAL A 71 8.79 0.96 -15.11
C VAL A 71 8.99 0.23 -13.79
N PRO A 72 10.15 -0.42 -13.61
CA PRO A 72 10.54 -0.98 -12.32
C PRO A 72 10.57 0.11 -11.23
N HIS A 73 10.26 -0.26 -9.99
CA HIS A 73 10.25 0.65 -8.81
C HIS A 73 9.24 1.80 -8.81
N VAL A 74 8.27 1.80 -9.73
CA VAL A 74 7.18 2.79 -9.72
C VAL A 74 6.34 2.70 -8.44
N THR A 75 5.99 3.85 -7.87
CA THR A 75 5.21 3.91 -6.63
C THR A 75 3.73 3.60 -6.87
N ALA A 76 3.09 2.96 -5.89
CA ALA A 76 1.67 2.63 -5.98
C ALA A 76 0.76 3.86 -6.13
N GLY A 77 1.16 5.00 -5.54
CA GLY A 77 0.48 6.28 -5.68
C GLY A 77 0.47 6.77 -7.12
N TYR A 78 1.63 6.74 -7.78
CA TYR A 78 1.74 7.11 -9.20
C TYR A 78 0.90 6.21 -10.10
N ILE A 79 0.96 4.88 -9.89
CA ILE A 79 0.10 3.94 -10.64
C ILE A 79 -1.38 4.29 -10.46
N SER A 80 -1.83 4.57 -9.23
CA SER A 80 -3.23 4.91 -8.97
C SER A 80 -3.68 6.14 -9.74
N THR A 81 -2.86 7.20 -9.76
CA THR A 81 -3.16 8.44 -10.48
C THR A 81 -3.27 8.17 -11.97
N LEU A 82 -2.26 7.50 -12.54
CA LEU A 82 -2.22 7.19 -13.97
C LEU A 82 -3.41 6.31 -14.39
N VAL A 83 -3.65 5.21 -13.67
CA VAL A 83 -4.76 4.29 -13.98
C VAL A 83 -6.12 4.98 -13.84
N SER A 84 -6.27 5.92 -12.92
CA SER A 84 -7.53 6.67 -12.76
C SER A 84 -7.80 7.58 -13.96
N GLN A 85 -6.76 8.16 -14.57
CA GLN A 85 -6.90 8.91 -15.82
C GLN A 85 -7.26 7.96 -16.97
N MET A 86 -6.52 6.86 -17.11
CA MET A 86 -6.80 5.84 -18.14
C MET A 86 -8.24 5.32 -18.05
N TRP A 87 -8.76 5.07 -16.85
CA TRP A 87 -10.13 4.56 -16.66
C TRP A 87 -11.21 5.56 -17.10
N LYS A 88 -10.95 6.86 -17.00
CA LYS A 88 -11.89 7.90 -17.47
C LYS A 88 -11.95 7.96 -18.99
N GLU A 89 -10.81 7.76 -19.65
CA GLU A 89 -10.65 7.79 -21.11
C GLU A 89 -10.95 6.45 -21.78
N GLU A 90 -11.01 5.37 -21.00
CA GLU A 90 -11.24 4.01 -21.49
C GLU A 90 -12.62 3.86 -22.14
N SER A 91 -12.69 3.05 -23.20
CA SER A 91 -13.92 2.83 -23.96
C SER A 91 -15.04 2.22 -23.12
N CYS A 92 -16.29 2.51 -23.50
CA CYS A 92 -17.48 1.95 -22.85
C CYS A 92 -17.45 0.40 -22.85
N ALA A 93 -17.02 -0.22 -23.94
CA ALA A 93 -16.92 -1.68 -24.07
C ALA A 93 -15.98 -2.30 -23.01
N ILE A 94 -14.82 -1.68 -22.77
CA ILE A 94 -13.89 -2.14 -21.74
C ILE A 94 -14.47 -1.91 -20.35
N ARG A 95 -15.10 -0.77 -20.09
CA ARG A 95 -15.76 -0.52 -18.80
C ARG A 95 -16.85 -1.56 -18.52
N LEU A 96 -17.63 -1.94 -19.53
CA LEU A 96 -18.63 -3.01 -19.43
C LEU A 96 -17.98 -4.37 -19.14
N LEU A 97 -16.92 -4.74 -19.87
CA LEU A 97 -16.18 -5.97 -19.63
C LEU A 97 -15.69 -6.11 -18.18
N TYR A 98 -15.15 -5.02 -17.59
CA TYR A 98 -14.70 -5.04 -16.19
C TYR A 98 -15.86 -4.98 -15.20
N ASN A 99 -17.00 -4.40 -15.59
CA ASN A 99 -18.23 -4.45 -14.81
C ASN A 99 -18.78 -5.89 -14.73
N ASP A 100 -18.81 -6.61 -15.84
CA ASP A 100 -19.23 -8.01 -15.88
C ASP A 100 -18.33 -8.87 -15.00
N LYS A 101 -17.00 -8.67 -15.06
CA LYS A 101 -16.05 -9.33 -14.16
C LYS A 101 -16.30 -9.04 -12.68
N ALA A 102 -16.70 -7.82 -12.36
CA ALA A 102 -17.03 -7.44 -10.98
C ALA A 102 -18.33 -8.09 -10.50
N ILE A 103 -19.33 -8.21 -11.38
CA ILE A 103 -20.57 -8.94 -11.10
C ILE A 103 -20.26 -10.42 -10.83
N GLU A 104 -19.45 -11.05 -11.67
CA GLU A 104 -19.03 -12.45 -11.46
C GLU A 104 -18.25 -12.62 -10.16
N ALA A 105 -17.34 -11.70 -9.83
CA ALA A 105 -16.62 -11.72 -8.55
C ALA A 105 -17.57 -11.59 -7.34
N GLN A 106 -18.60 -10.75 -7.43
CA GLN A 106 -19.63 -10.64 -6.39
C GLN A 106 -20.47 -11.92 -6.26
N LYS A 107 -20.88 -12.53 -7.38
CA LYS A 107 -21.60 -13.80 -7.38
C LYS A 107 -20.78 -14.92 -6.73
N LEU A 108 -19.51 -15.04 -7.11
CA LEU A 108 -18.59 -16.02 -6.52
C LEU A 108 -18.41 -15.79 -5.02
N HIS A 109 -18.24 -14.53 -4.59
CA HIS A 109 -18.13 -14.20 -3.18
C HIS A 109 -19.40 -14.57 -2.40
N LYS A 110 -20.59 -14.28 -2.95
CA LYS A 110 -21.88 -14.66 -2.33
C LYS A 110 -22.05 -16.18 -2.23
N ALA A 111 -21.59 -16.92 -3.23
CA ALA A 111 -21.63 -18.39 -3.20
C ALA A 111 -20.63 -18.99 -2.20
N MET A 112 -19.43 -18.40 -2.09
CA MET A 112 -18.38 -18.85 -1.16
C MET A 112 -18.69 -18.48 0.29
N TYR A 113 -19.34 -17.33 0.50
CA TYR A 113 -19.71 -16.82 1.81
C TYR A 113 -21.21 -16.48 1.85
N PRO A 114 -22.09 -17.49 1.93
CA PRO A 114 -23.54 -17.28 1.92
C PRO A 114 -24.06 -16.53 3.16
N ASN A 115 -23.28 -16.52 4.25
CA ASN A 115 -23.57 -15.83 5.51
C ASN A 115 -22.84 -14.48 5.65
N TYR A 116 -22.32 -13.91 4.56
CA TYR A 116 -21.65 -12.60 4.53
C TYR A 116 -22.58 -11.46 4.10
#